data_AF-A0AA86MYT1-F1
#
_entry.id   AF-A0AA86MYT1-F1
#
_cell.length_a   1.000
_cell.length_b   1.000
_cell.length_c   1.000
_cell.angle_alpha   90.00
_cell.angle_beta   90.00
_cell.angle_gamma   90.00
#
_symmetry.space_group_name_H-M   'P 1'
#
loop_
_entity.id
_entity.type
_entity.pdbx_description
1 polymer ?
#
loop_
_entity_poly.entity_id
_entity_poly.type
_entity_poly.pdbx_seq_one_letter_code
_entity_poly.pdbx_strand_id
1 'polypeptide(L)'
;MCAGLLLLGLGGCGSNDEAPADTAATVAGVDADNDGVRDDVETYIDQTYSSGTDGPTRDALRQYARAVQAAMLDAGDQSRSVTHAESRFRAIECLMARRPVDFPTVFSDLRARILNTDARSKAYLQADGQVTATQIALLPADQWPAACVTP
;
A
#
# COMPACT_ATOMS: atom_id res chain seq x y z
N MET A 1 26.55 5.21 30.22
CA MET A 1 26.60 4.68 31.60
C MET A 1 25.19 4.76 32.17
N CYS A 2 24.41 3.69 32.06
CA CYS A 2 23.20 3.54 32.88
C CYS A 2 23.57 2.61 34.03
N ALA A 3 23.46 3.13 35.24
CA ALA A 3 23.77 2.43 36.48
C ALA A 3 22.60 1.52 36.87
N GLY A 4 22.96 0.29 37.29
CA GLY A 4 22.27 -0.65 38.15
C GLY A 4 20.74 -0.75 38.10
N LEU A 5 20.21 -1.94 37.83
CA LEU A 5 20.06 -2.99 38.85
C LEU A 5 19.60 -4.30 38.16
N LEU A 6 20.30 -5.39 38.45
CA LEU A 6 20.03 -6.74 37.96
C LEU A 6 18.68 -7.24 38.50
N LEU A 7 17.79 -7.73 37.63
CA LEU A 7 16.84 -8.83 37.91
C LEU A 7 16.24 -9.35 36.59
N LEU A 8 16.71 -10.55 36.21
CA LEU A 8 16.14 -11.59 35.35
C LEU A 8 14.86 -11.27 34.55
N GLY A 9 14.99 -11.21 33.21
CA GLY A 9 13.88 -11.31 32.27
C GLY A 9 14.36 -11.25 30.82
N LEU A 10 14.35 -12.39 30.12
CA LEU A 10 14.40 -12.44 28.67
C LEU A 10 13.07 -11.92 28.12
N GLY A 11 13.10 -10.96 27.20
CA GLY A 11 11.95 -10.70 26.33
C GLY A 11 11.68 -9.24 26.04
N GLY A 12 11.72 -8.89 24.75
CA GLY A 12 10.96 -7.79 24.18
C GLY A 12 11.67 -6.43 24.18
N CYS A 13 12.30 -6.11 23.05
CA CYS A 13 12.37 -4.71 22.63
C CYS A 13 10.93 -4.29 22.32
N GLY A 14 10.30 -3.58 23.24
CA GLY A 14 8.98 -2.98 23.04
C GLY A 14 9.12 -1.80 22.08
N SER A 15 8.90 -2.04 20.80
CA SER A 15 8.58 -0.99 19.83
C SER A 15 7.08 -0.75 19.92
N ASN A 16 6.66 0.21 20.74
CA ASN A 16 5.26 0.69 20.74
C ASN A 16 5.01 1.61 19.54
N ASP A 17 5.31 1.13 18.33
CA ASP A 17 4.86 1.76 17.09
C ASP A 17 3.55 1.08 16.66
N GLU A 18 2.53 1.22 17.50
CA GLU A 18 1.18 0.76 17.16
C GLU A 18 0.67 1.66 16.03
N ALA A 19 0.71 1.10 14.82
CA ALA A 19 -0.07 1.58 13.69
C ALA A 19 -1.50 1.89 14.17
N PRO A 20 -2.14 3.01 13.78
CA PRO A 20 -3.56 3.15 14.00
C PRO A 20 -4.27 2.00 13.27
N ALA A 21 -4.74 1.03 14.04
CA ALA A 21 -5.48 -0.10 13.54
C ALA A 21 -6.87 0.38 13.15
N ASP A 22 -7.19 0.28 11.86
CA ASP A 22 -8.58 0.30 11.42
C ASP A 22 -9.35 -0.76 12.21
N THR A 23 -10.32 -0.31 13.01
CA THR A 23 -11.14 -1.18 13.87
C THR A 23 -12.21 -1.91 13.07
N ALA A 24 -12.40 -1.59 11.78
CA ALA A 24 -13.26 -2.34 10.88
C ALA A 24 -12.53 -3.59 10.37
N ALA A 25 -12.83 -4.76 10.95
CA ALA A 25 -12.24 -6.06 10.62
C ALA A 25 -12.57 -6.59 9.20
N THR A 26 -13.15 -5.77 8.31
CA THR A 26 -13.50 -6.16 6.94
C THR A 26 -12.35 -5.87 5.97
N VAL A 27 -12.35 -6.56 4.82
CA VAL A 27 -11.40 -6.28 3.74
C VAL A 27 -11.58 -4.84 3.23
N ALA A 28 -12.83 -4.36 3.16
CA ALA A 28 -13.16 -3.00 2.76
C ALA A 28 -12.57 -1.96 3.72
N GLY A 29 -12.69 -2.17 5.03
CA GLY A 29 -12.36 -1.15 6.02
C GLY A 29 -13.26 0.09 5.89
N VAL A 30 -12.82 1.20 6.48
CA VAL A 30 -13.50 2.51 6.37
C VAL A 30 -12.89 3.29 5.20
N ASP A 31 -13.76 3.77 4.31
CA ASP A 31 -13.48 4.69 3.20
C ASP A 31 -14.67 5.68 3.21
N ALA A 32 -14.52 6.77 3.96
CA ALA A 32 -15.64 7.64 4.30
C ALA A 32 -16.06 8.55 3.13
N ASP A 33 -15.12 8.94 2.28
CA ASP A 33 -15.35 9.80 1.12
C ASP A 33 -15.56 9.01 -0.19
N ASN A 34 -15.43 7.67 -0.14
CA ASN A 34 -15.63 6.73 -1.24
C ASN A 34 -14.66 6.99 -2.41
N ASP A 35 -13.43 7.39 -2.10
CA ASP A 35 -12.38 7.62 -3.10
C ASP A 35 -11.63 6.33 -3.48
N GLY A 36 -11.94 5.21 -2.82
CA GLY A 36 -11.33 3.90 -3.04
C GLY A 36 -10.05 3.67 -2.24
N VAL A 37 -9.60 4.61 -1.42
CA VAL A 37 -8.54 4.46 -0.42
C VAL A 37 -9.18 4.40 0.96
N ARG A 38 -8.66 3.54 1.80
CA ARG A 38 -9.13 3.50 3.19
C ARG A 38 -8.57 4.67 4.00
N ASP A 39 -9.39 5.20 4.89
CA ASP A 39 -9.05 6.33 5.76
C ASP A 39 -7.77 6.08 6.58
N ASP A 40 -7.51 4.83 6.99
CA ASP A 40 -6.29 4.45 7.74
C ASP A 40 -5.02 4.59 6.89
N VAL A 41 -5.11 4.20 5.63
CA VAL A 41 -4.02 4.32 4.65
C VAL A 41 -3.81 5.77 4.25
N GLU A 42 -4.88 6.53 4.01
CA GLU A 42 -4.79 7.96 3.74
C GLU A 42 -4.14 8.72 4.89
N THR A 43 -4.58 8.45 6.12
CA THR A 43 -4.00 9.05 7.33
C THR A 43 -2.50 8.77 7.40
N TYR A 44 -2.08 7.53 7.14
CA TYR A 44 -0.66 7.17 7.11
C TYR A 44 0.10 7.94 6.03
N ILE A 45 -0.41 8.00 4.79
CA ILE A 45 0.23 8.75 3.70
C ILE A 45 0.37 10.22 4.11
N ASP A 46 -0.66 10.77 4.74
CA ASP A 46 -0.73 12.20 5.03
C ASP A 46 0.16 12.65 6.17
N GLN A 47 0.37 11.78 7.14
CA GLN A 47 1.29 11.99 8.25
C GLN A 47 2.75 11.74 7.86
N THR A 48 2.99 10.85 6.89
CA THR A 48 4.35 10.45 6.48
C THR A 48 4.93 11.39 5.42
N TYR A 49 4.10 11.91 4.52
CA TYR A 49 4.53 12.70 3.36
C TYR A 49 3.86 14.08 3.36
N SER A 50 4.67 15.14 3.34
CA SER A 50 4.18 16.52 3.39
C SER A 50 3.49 16.91 2.08
N SER A 51 2.31 17.54 2.17
CA SER A 51 1.57 17.99 0.97
C SER A 51 2.32 19.02 0.13
N GLY A 52 3.22 19.81 0.74
CA GLY A 52 4.00 20.83 0.04
C GLY A 52 5.15 20.28 -0.80
N THR A 53 5.93 19.35 -0.23
CA THR A 53 7.12 18.79 -0.88
C THR A 53 6.85 17.47 -1.60
N ASP A 54 5.90 16.69 -1.09
CA ASP A 54 5.68 15.30 -1.49
C ASP A 54 4.29 15.08 -2.11
N GLY A 55 3.61 16.15 -2.55
CA GLY A 55 2.31 16.06 -3.24
C GLY A 55 2.26 14.98 -4.33
N PRO A 56 3.19 14.97 -5.30
CA PRO A 56 3.23 13.92 -6.33
C PRO A 56 3.47 12.51 -5.79
N THR A 57 4.18 12.37 -4.67
CA THR A 57 4.38 11.08 -3.99
C THR A 57 3.08 10.62 -3.34
N ARG A 58 2.37 11.52 -2.64
CA ARG A 58 1.07 11.23 -2.03
C ARG A 58 0.05 10.74 -3.06
N ASP A 59 0.02 11.38 -4.23
CA ASP A 59 -0.87 10.99 -5.33
C ASP A 59 -0.54 9.59 -5.86
N ALA A 60 0.75 9.31 -6.08
CA ALA A 60 1.22 7.98 -6.53
C ALA A 60 0.90 6.87 -5.51
N LEU A 61 1.07 7.17 -4.21
CA LEU A 61 0.75 6.25 -3.12
C LEU A 61 -0.74 5.96 -3.05
N ARG A 62 -1.59 6.99 -3.19
CA ARG A 62 -3.04 6.83 -3.26
C ARG A 62 -3.46 6.05 -4.50
N GLN A 63 -2.89 6.35 -5.66
CA GLN A 63 -3.12 5.58 -6.89
C GLN A 63 -2.86 4.09 -6.68
N TYR A 64 -1.75 3.74 -6.02
CA TYR A 64 -1.42 2.34 -5.70
C TYR A 64 -2.41 1.75 -4.69
N ALA A 65 -2.73 2.49 -3.63
CA ALA A 65 -3.67 2.05 -2.61
C ALA A 65 -5.06 1.74 -3.19
N ARG A 66 -5.60 2.62 -4.05
CA ARG A 66 -6.87 2.41 -4.77
C ARG A 66 -6.85 1.14 -5.60
N ALA A 67 -5.79 0.93 -6.38
CA ALA A 67 -5.68 -0.26 -7.24
C ALA A 67 -5.61 -1.56 -6.42
N VAL A 68 -4.88 -1.56 -5.30
CA VAL A 68 -4.80 -2.74 -4.42
C VAL A 68 -6.13 -2.98 -3.70
N GLN A 69 -6.79 -1.92 -3.23
CA GLN A 69 -8.08 -2.02 -2.57
C GLN A 69 -9.14 -2.60 -3.52
N ALA A 70 -9.22 -2.10 -4.75
CA ALA A 70 -10.13 -2.62 -5.76
C ALA A 70 -9.85 -4.10 -6.09
N ALA A 71 -8.57 -4.49 -6.21
CA ALA A 71 -8.17 -5.88 -6.40
C ALA A 71 -8.67 -6.79 -5.27
N MET A 72 -8.54 -6.36 -4.01
CA MET A 72 -8.98 -7.15 -2.85
C MET A 72 -10.51 -7.27 -2.78
N LEU A 73 -11.25 -6.21 -3.14
CA LEU A 73 -12.71 -6.23 -3.15
C LEU A 73 -13.28 -7.13 -4.25
N ASP A 74 -12.62 -7.18 -5.41
CA ASP A 74 -12.99 -8.01 -6.56
C ASP A 74 -12.19 -9.32 -6.65
N ALA A 75 -11.59 -9.80 -5.55
CA ALA A 75 -10.65 -10.95 -5.57
C ALA A 75 -11.24 -12.27 -6.10
N GLY A 76 -12.58 -12.38 -6.16
CA GLY A 76 -13.29 -13.52 -6.74
C GLY A 76 -13.50 -13.46 -8.25
N ASP A 77 -13.20 -12.33 -8.89
CA ASP A 77 -13.43 -12.10 -10.31
C ASP A 77 -12.10 -12.03 -11.07
N GLN A 78 -11.86 -13.02 -11.93
CA GLN A 78 -10.63 -13.11 -12.70
C GLN A 78 -10.43 -11.93 -13.66
N SER A 79 -11.48 -11.52 -14.37
CA SER A 79 -11.39 -10.44 -15.36
C SER A 79 -11.09 -9.11 -14.68
N ARG A 80 -11.73 -8.85 -13.54
CA ARG A 80 -11.46 -7.65 -12.74
C ARG A 80 -10.07 -7.72 -12.11
N SER A 81 -9.63 -8.88 -11.65
CA SER A 81 -8.27 -9.06 -11.10
C SER A 81 -7.17 -8.71 -12.10
N VAL A 82 -7.33 -9.09 -13.38
CA VAL A 82 -6.38 -8.69 -14.44
C VAL A 82 -6.36 -7.17 -14.62
N THR A 83 -7.53 -6.54 -14.71
CA THR A 83 -7.66 -5.07 -14.85
C THR A 83 -7.02 -4.35 -13.66
N HIS A 84 -7.30 -4.79 -12.44
CA HIS A 84 -6.74 -4.20 -11.22
C HIS A 84 -5.23 -4.41 -11.12
N ALA A 85 -4.71 -5.54 -11.59
CA ALA A 85 -3.27 -5.77 -11.66
C ALA A 85 -2.60 -4.79 -12.65
N GLU A 86 -3.18 -4.53 -13.82
CA GLU A 86 -2.67 -3.49 -14.74
C GLU A 86 -2.65 -2.12 -14.07
N SER A 87 -3.75 -1.70 -13.43
CA SER A 87 -3.80 -0.44 -12.67
C SER A 87 -2.73 -0.37 -11.58
N ARG A 88 -2.48 -1.49 -10.89
CA ARG A 88 -1.44 -1.60 -9.87
C ARG A 88 -0.04 -1.44 -10.47
N PHE A 89 0.24 -2.04 -11.61
CA PHE A 89 1.54 -1.87 -12.29
C PHE A 89 1.76 -0.43 -12.76
N ARG A 90 0.73 0.24 -13.31
CA ARG A 90 0.80 1.68 -13.64
C ARG A 90 1.08 2.53 -12.40
N ALA A 91 0.45 2.22 -11.28
CA ALA A 91 0.71 2.92 -10.02
C ALA A 91 2.14 2.71 -9.50
N ILE A 92 2.66 1.48 -9.59
CA ILE A 92 4.04 1.15 -9.24
C ILE A 92 5.04 1.93 -10.11
N GLU A 93 4.81 2.00 -11.41
CA GLU A 93 5.64 2.78 -12.34
C GLU A 93 5.63 4.26 -12.00
N CYS A 94 4.44 4.83 -11.74
CA CYS A 94 4.35 6.21 -11.26
C CYS A 94 5.18 6.41 -9.98
N LEU A 95 5.02 5.53 -8.99
CA LEU A 95 5.75 5.64 -7.72
C LEU A 95 7.27 5.51 -7.90
N MET A 96 7.73 4.60 -8.78
CA MET A 96 9.15 4.49 -9.13
C MET A 96 9.67 5.77 -9.80
N ALA A 97 8.88 6.44 -10.63
CA ALA A 97 9.24 7.72 -11.23
C ALA A 97 9.32 8.86 -10.19
N ARG A 98 8.48 8.83 -9.14
CA ARG A 98 8.49 9.86 -8.07
C ARG A 98 9.54 9.62 -6.99
N ARG A 99 9.84 8.36 -6.67
CA ARG A 99 10.73 7.94 -5.58
C ARG A 99 11.81 6.95 -6.05
N PRO A 100 12.60 7.25 -7.12
CA PRO A 100 13.50 6.25 -7.70
C PRO A 100 14.60 5.76 -6.75
N VAL A 101 14.95 6.55 -5.72
CA VAL A 101 16.03 6.24 -4.77
C VAL A 101 15.55 5.34 -3.64
N ASP A 102 14.38 5.59 -3.08
CA ASP A 102 13.86 4.93 -1.88
C ASP A 102 12.54 4.19 -2.11
N PHE A 103 12.16 4.01 -3.38
CA PHE A 103 10.98 3.24 -3.80
C PHE A 103 10.79 1.93 -3.03
N PRO A 104 11.80 1.05 -2.85
CA PRO A 104 11.57 -0.22 -2.18
C PRO A 104 11.00 -0.07 -0.77
N THR A 105 11.52 0.88 0.01
CA THR A 105 11.08 1.18 1.38
C THR A 105 9.70 1.79 1.39
N VAL A 106 9.50 2.85 0.58
CA VAL A 106 8.21 3.54 0.46
C VAL A 106 7.09 2.57 0.05
N PHE A 107 7.38 1.70 -0.91
CA PHE A 107 6.46 0.69 -1.41
C PHE A 107 6.15 -0.39 -0.35
N SER A 108 7.16 -0.94 0.33
CA SER A 108 6.96 -1.97 1.35
C SER A 108 6.16 -1.44 2.53
N ASP A 109 6.44 -0.21 2.96
CA ASP A 109 5.77 0.40 4.11
C ASP A 109 4.29 0.64 3.81
N LEU A 110 3.97 1.24 2.64
CA LEU A 110 2.58 1.42 2.24
C LEU A 110 1.85 0.08 2.10
N ARG A 111 2.48 -0.92 1.46
CA ARG A 111 1.87 -2.25 1.29
C ARG A 111 1.60 -2.92 2.64
N ALA A 112 2.46 -2.75 3.64
CA ALA A 112 2.23 -3.26 4.99
C ALA A 112 1.01 -2.60 5.65
N ARG A 113 0.80 -1.30 5.44
CA ARG A 113 -0.43 -0.60 5.91
C ARG A 113 -1.68 -1.11 5.19
N ILE A 114 -1.61 -1.33 3.88
CA ILE A 114 -2.75 -1.82 3.10
C ILE A 114 -3.13 -3.25 3.52
N LEU A 115 -2.16 -4.13 3.76
CA LEU A 115 -2.34 -5.56 4.02
C LEU A 115 -2.27 -5.95 5.51
N ASN A 116 -2.47 -4.98 6.41
CA ASN A 116 -2.32 -5.07 7.87
C ASN A 116 -3.23 -6.08 8.61
N THR A 117 -4.04 -6.88 7.90
CA THR A 117 -4.85 -7.96 8.50
C THR A 117 -4.78 -9.24 7.69
N ASP A 118 -5.02 -10.38 8.35
CA ASP A 118 -5.10 -11.68 7.70
C ASP A 118 -6.13 -11.72 6.56
N ALA A 119 -7.28 -11.08 6.74
CA ALA A 119 -8.33 -11.03 5.73
C ALA A 119 -7.88 -10.28 4.48
N ARG A 120 -7.21 -9.13 4.64
CA ARG A 120 -6.69 -8.31 3.54
C ARG A 120 -5.56 -9.03 2.81
N SER A 121 -4.64 -9.64 3.55
CA SER A 121 -3.57 -10.46 2.97
C SER A 121 -4.12 -11.65 2.17
N LYS A 122 -5.14 -12.36 2.67
CA LYS A 122 -5.79 -13.46 1.95
C LYS A 122 -6.51 -12.98 0.69
N ALA A 123 -7.26 -11.88 0.76
CA ALA A 123 -7.94 -11.30 -0.40
C ALA A 123 -6.94 -10.85 -1.48
N TYR A 124 -5.83 -10.24 -1.08
CA TYR A 124 -4.75 -9.86 -1.97
C TYR A 124 -4.14 -11.08 -2.69
N LEU A 125 -3.81 -12.14 -1.95
CA LEU A 125 -3.26 -13.38 -2.53
C LEU A 125 -4.26 -14.07 -3.46
N GLN A 126 -5.55 -14.02 -3.12
CA GLN A 126 -6.60 -14.56 -3.97
C GLN A 126 -6.67 -13.80 -5.31
N ALA A 127 -6.67 -12.45 -5.28
CA ALA A 127 -6.66 -11.62 -6.48
C ALA A 127 -5.40 -11.86 -7.32
N ASP A 128 -4.21 -11.89 -6.70
CA ASP A 128 -2.95 -12.19 -7.41
C ASP A 128 -2.96 -13.58 -8.05
N GLY A 129 -3.54 -14.58 -7.37
CA GLY A 129 -3.71 -15.93 -7.90
C GLY A 129 -4.46 -15.97 -9.23
N GLN A 130 -5.41 -15.06 -9.46
CA GLN A 130 -6.18 -14.96 -10.71
C GLN A 130 -5.35 -14.50 -11.91
N VAL A 131 -4.21 -13.84 -11.67
CA VAL A 131 -3.41 -13.15 -12.71
C VAL A 131 -2.15 -13.94 -13.10
N THR A 132 -1.87 -15.07 -12.42
CA THR A 132 -0.63 -15.87 -12.55
C THR A 132 -0.25 -16.25 -14.00
N ALA A 133 -1.22 -16.41 -14.90
CA ALA A 133 -0.98 -16.78 -16.31
C ALA A 133 -0.98 -15.57 -17.28
N THR A 134 -1.15 -14.35 -16.78
CA THR A 134 -1.29 -13.14 -17.60
C THR A 134 0.02 -12.38 -17.66
N GLN A 135 0.49 -12.07 -18.86
CA GLN A 135 1.64 -11.20 -19.06
C GLN A 135 1.19 -9.74 -19.07
N ILE A 136 1.49 -9.02 -17.99
CA ILE A 136 1.26 -7.56 -17.92
C ILE A 136 2.56 -6.87 -18.34
N ALA A 137 2.51 -6.13 -19.45
CA ALA A 137 3.67 -5.41 -19.97
C ALA A 137 3.91 -4.13 -19.18
N LEU A 138 5.14 -3.97 -18.70
CA LEU A 138 5.59 -2.71 -18.11
C LEU A 138 5.79 -1.64 -19.19
N LEU A 139 5.57 -0.39 -18.82
CA LEU A 139 5.98 0.74 -19.65
C LEU A 139 7.52 0.82 -19.70
N PRO A 140 8.08 1.34 -20.80
CA PRO A 140 9.47 1.80 -20.81
C PRO A 140 9.75 2.76 -19.65
N ALA A 141 10.94 2.67 -19.05
CA ALA A 141 11.26 3.43 -17.83
C ALA A 141 11.18 4.95 -18.01
N ASP A 142 11.50 5.44 -19.21
CA ASP A 142 11.36 6.84 -19.62
C ASP A 142 9.89 7.30 -19.71
N GLN A 143 8.94 6.37 -19.76
CA GLN A 143 7.50 6.63 -19.84
C GLN A 143 6.77 6.45 -18.50
N TRP A 144 7.44 5.99 -17.44
CA TRP A 144 6.84 5.82 -16.12
C TRP A 144 6.17 7.09 -15.54
N PRO A 145 6.68 8.32 -15.75
CA PRO A 145 5.97 9.53 -15.31
C PRO A 145 4.57 9.68 -15.91
N ALA A 146 4.31 9.13 -17.11
CA ALA A 146 3.01 9.16 -17.76
C ALA A 146 2.01 8.17 -17.14
N ALA A 147 2.47 7.24 -16.31
CA ALA A 147 1.61 6.31 -15.57
C ALA A 147 0.93 6.97 -14.35
N CYS A 148 1.38 8.16 -13.96
CA CYS A 148 0.81 8.90 -12.85
C CYS A 148 -0.55 9.49 -13.22
N VAL A 149 -1.58 9.15 -12.45
CA VAL A 149 -2.87 9.86 -12.50
C VAL A 149 -2.93 10.91 -11.41
N THR A 150 -3.51 12.07 -11.74
CA THR A 150 -3.90 13.05 -10.74
C THR A 150 -5.20 12.61 -10.08
N PRO A 151 -5.35 12.77 -8.74
CA PRO A 151 -6.59 12.50 -8.04
C PRO A 151 -7.77 13.33 -8.57
#